data_AF-A0A6M0C6G2-F1
#
_entry.id   AF-A0A6M0C6G2-F1
#
_cell.length_a   1.000
_cell.length_b   1.000
_cell.length_c   1.000
_cell.angle_alpha   90.00
_cell.angle_beta   90.00
_cell.angle_gamma   90.00
#
_symmetry.space_group_name_H-M   'P 1'
#
loop_
_entity.id
_entity.type
_entity.pdbx_description
1 polymer ?
#
loop_
_entity_poly.entity_id
_entity_poly.type
_entity_poly.pdbx_seq_one_letter_code
_entity_poly.pdbx_strand_id
1 'polypeptide(L)'
;MEIKFAKKFGGVSGNNPDFFLLTINGLDDSSTLVGSVEFYLADYRFADNSQDFIVGDWSLVDLSPLNAATKLSFALASSDNDPQFGLNTPPYFALDNLILHKSVPESASNLGLLVFGAVGVGSMLKHK
;
A
#
# COMPACT_ATOMS: atom_id res chain seq x y z
N MET A 1 24.38 22.08 -24.60
CA MET A 1 23.65 21.09 -23.79
C MET A 1 22.48 21.83 -23.18
N GLU A 2 21.26 21.46 -23.56
CA GLU A 2 20.04 22.13 -23.09
C GLU A 2 19.52 21.36 -21.89
N ILE A 3 19.44 22.01 -20.72
CA ILE A 3 18.75 21.45 -19.56
C ILE A 3 17.26 21.62 -19.84
N LYS A 4 16.55 20.49 -19.99
CA LYS A 4 15.12 20.50 -20.24
C LYS A 4 14.38 20.44 -18.90
N PHE A 5 13.66 21.50 -18.58
CA PHE A 5 12.73 21.49 -17.43
C PHE A 5 11.49 20.65 -17.76
N ALA A 6 10.66 20.39 -16.73
CA ALA A 6 9.42 19.64 -16.86
C ALA A 6 8.58 20.13 -18.06
N LYS A 7 8.02 19.19 -18.82
CA LYS A 7 7.09 19.48 -19.92
C LYS A 7 5.64 19.33 -19.47
N LYS A 8 4.72 19.97 -20.21
CA LYS A 8 3.28 19.73 -20.05
C LYS A 8 2.94 18.28 -20.45
N PHE A 9 2.23 17.56 -19.59
CA PHE A 9 1.68 16.24 -19.90
C PHE A 9 0.60 16.32 -20.98
N GLY A 10 0.55 15.32 -21.87
CA GLY A 10 -0.27 15.38 -23.07
C GLY A 10 0.35 16.23 -24.20
N GLY A 11 1.44 16.95 -23.94
CA GLY A 11 2.08 17.82 -24.93
C GLY A 11 1.17 18.99 -25.37
N VAL A 12 1.46 19.55 -26.55
CA VAL A 12 0.73 20.72 -27.07
C VAL A 12 -0.71 20.35 -27.47
N SER A 13 -0.90 19.17 -28.07
CA SER A 13 -2.21 18.68 -28.50
C SER A 13 -3.06 18.09 -27.37
N GLY A 14 -2.44 17.74 -26.24
CA GLY A 14 -3.10 17.02 -25.15
C GLY A 14 -3.10 15.50 -25.32
N ASN A 15 -2.50 14.94 -26.38
CA ASN A 15 -2.64 13.53 -26.75
C ASN A 15 -1.38 12.70 -26.54
N ASN A 16 -0.28 13.30 -26.06
CA ASN A 16 0.95 12.55 -25.85
C ASN A 16 0.79 11.64 -24.62
N PRO A 17 1.11 10.34 -24.74
CA PRO A 17 1.01 9.42 -23.63
C PRO A 17 2.05 9.78 -22.57
N ASP A 18 1.57 10.23 -21.41
CA ASP A 18 2.39 10.65 -20.28
C ASP A 18 1.88 10.04 -18.98
N PHE A 19 2.77 9.83 -18.01
CA PHE A 19 2.38 9.35 -16.69
C PHE A 19 3.28 9.91 -15.61
N PHE A 20 2.73 9.98 -14.39
CA PHE A 20 3.50 10.18 -13.18
C PHE A 20 3.01 9.18 -12.13
N LEU A 21 3.88 8.24 -11.77
CA LEU A 21 3.57 7.09 -10.94
C LEU A 21 4.28 7.22 -9.59
N LEU A 22 3.50 7.06 -8.52
CA LEU A 22 3.98 6.80 -7.17
C LEU A 22 3.95 5.30 -6.90
N THR A 23 5.10 4.74 -6.55
CA THR A 23 5.22 3.37 -6.05
C THR A 23 5.46 3.41 -4.55
N ILE A 24 4.58 2.78 -3.78
CA ILE A 24 4.61 2.68 -2.32
C ILE A 24 5.04 1.26 -1.96
N ASN A 25 6.26 1.09 -1.52
CA ASN A 25 6.81 -0.20 -1.15
C ASN A 25 6.66 -0.43 0.35
N GLY A 26 6.14 -1.60 0.72
CA GLY A 26 6.19 -2.11 2.08
C GLY A 26 7.47 -2.89 2.31
N LEU A 27 8.20 -2.58 3.38
CA LEU A 27 9.42 -3.29 3.78
C LEU A 27 9.28 -3.83 5.21
N ASP A 28 9.90 -4.97 5.48
CA ASP A 28 10.03 -5.52 6.84
C ASP A 28 11.17 -4.86 7.66
N ASP A 29 11.38 -5.35 8.88
CA ASP A 29 12.41 -4.84 9.78
C ASP A 29 13.84 -5.01 9.22
N SER A 30 14.06 -6.05 8.42
CA SER A 30 15.32 -6.31 7.69
C SER A 30 15.45 -5.48 6.41
N SER A 31 14.45 -4.62 6.11
CA SER A 31 14.35 -3.82 4.88
C SER A 31 14.14 -4.66 3.62
N THR A 32 13.57 -5.85 3.76
CA THR A 32 13.16 -6.72 2.65
C THR A 32 11.78 -6.31 2.14
N LEU A 33 11.60 -6.28 0.82
CA LEU A 33 10.32 -5.98 0.19
C LEU A 33 9.27 -7.05 0.54
N VAL A 34 8.14 -6.63 1.11
CA VAL A 34 6.99 -7.51 1.41
C VAL A 34 5.81 -7.28 0.47
N GLY A 35 5.78 -6.13 -0.21
CA GLY A 35 4.76 -5.80 -1.20
C GLY A 35 4.95 -4.40 -1.78
N SER A 36 4.17 -4.09 -2.81
CA SER A 36 4.15 -2.76 -3.42
C SER A 36 2.75 -2.38 -3.86
N VAL A 37 2.42 -1.09 -3.77
CA VAL A 37 1.18 -0.49 -4.26
C VAL A 37 1.54 0.62 -5.23
N GLU A 38 0.96 0.59 -6.42
CA GLU A 38 1.12 1.61 -7.45
C GLU A 38 -0.06 2.57 -7.46
N PHE A 39 0.23 3.87 -7.54
CA PHE A 39 -0.77 4.92 -7.63
C PHE A 39 -0.34 5.98 -8.65
N TYR A 40 -1.13 6.14 -9.72
CA TYR A 40 -0.86 7.16 -10.73
C TYR A 40 -1.33 8.53 -10.23
N LEU A 41 -0.39 9.44 -10.07
CA LEU A 41 -0.64 10.87 -9.79
C LEU A 41 -1.09 11.60 -11.06
N ALA A 42 -0.73 11.07 -12.23
CA ALA A 42 -1.28 11.44 -13.52
C ALA A 42 -1.15 10.27 -14.51
N ASP A 43 -2.12 10.13 -15.41
CA ASP A 43 -2.09 9.15 -16.50
C ASP A 43 -2.82 9.69 -17.73
N TYR A 44 -2.08 9.82 -18.83
CA TYR A 44 -2.52 10.30 -20.16
C TYR A 44 -2.38 9.19 -21.21
N ARG A 45 -2.29 7.93 -20.79
CA ARG A 45 -2.05 6.79 -21.70
C ARG A 45 -3.34 6.14 -22.18
N PHE A 46 -4.50 6.71 -21.86
CA PHE A 46 -5.79 6.16 -22.28
C PHE A 46 -5.96 6.31 -23.79
N ALA A 47 -6.69 5.37 -24.41
CA ALA A 47 -7.04 5.48 -25.82
C ALA A 47 -8.09 6.59 -26.08
N ASP A 48 -8.92 6.87 -25.06
CA ASP A 48 -9.87 7.96 -25.02
C ASP A 48 -9.33 9.04 -24.08
N ASN A 49 -8.81 10.12 -24.65
CA ASN A 49 -8.15 11.19 -23.90
C ASN A 49 -9.09 11.96 -22.97
N SER A 50 -10.42 11.75 -23.05
CA SER A 50 -11.34 12.29 -22.05
C SER A 50 -11.18 11.63 -20.67
N GLN A 51 -10.48 10.48 -20.62
CA GLN A 51 -10.15 9.75 -19.40
C GLN A 51 -8.79 10.16 -18.83
N ASP A 52 -8.01 10.97 -19.55
CA ASP A 52 -6.72 11.47 -19.08
C ASP A 52 -6.90 12.32 -17.83
N PHE A 53 -6.00 12.15 -16.86
CA PHE A 53 -6.12 12.87 -15.59
C PHE A 53 -4.78 13.26 -14.98
N ILE A 54 -4.85 14.32 -14.19
CA ILE A 54 -3.91 14.65 -13.11
C ILE A 54 -4.74 14.66 -11.83
N VAL A 55 -4.27 14.00 -10.78
CA VAL A 55 -4.94 14.01 -9.48
C VAL A 55 -4.96 15.45 -8.95
N GLY A 56 -6.16 16.02 -8.83
CA GLY A 56 -6.37 17.38 -8.33
C GLY A 56 -6.79 17.45 -6.85
N ASP A 57 -7.17 16.32 -6.26
CA ASP A 57 -7.75 16.20 -4.93
C ASP A 57 -7.08 15.08 -4.10
N TRP A 58 -7.19 15.18 -2.77
CA TRP A 58 -6.74 14.11 -1.87
C TRP A 58 -7.39 12.78 -2.21
N SER A 59 -6.55 11.78 -2.51
CA SER A 59 -6.99 10.43 -2.89
C SER A 59 -6.57 9.42 -1.84
N LEU A 60 -7.53 8.65 -1.31
CA LEU A 60 -7.25 7.56 -0.39
C LEU A 60 -6.64 6.38 -1.15
N VAL A 61 -5.45 5.96 -0.75
CA VAL A 61 -4.76 4.79 -1.33
C VAL A 61 -4.84 3.64 -0.33
N ASP A 62 -5.36 2.49 -0.78
CA ASP A 62 -5.43 1.30 0.05
C ASP A 62 -4.04 0.64 0.17
N LEU A 63 -3.50 0.67 1.39
CA LEU A 63 -2.22 0.04 1.73
C LEU A 63 -2.41 -1.32 2.45
N SER A 64 -3.63 -1.85 2.51
CA SER A 64 -3.90 -3.18 3.10
C SER A 64 -3.07 -4.31 2.51
N PRO A 65 -2.65 -4.30 1.21
CA PRO A 65 -1.72 -5.31 0.69
C PRO A 65 -0.32 -5.28 1.32
N LEU A 66 0.04 -4.19 2.02
CA LEU A 66 1.32 -3.99 2.68
C LEU A 66 1.27 -4.29 4.20
N ASN A 67 0.28 -5.05 4.67
CA ASN A 67 0.02 -5.27 6.10
C ASN A 67 1.20 -5.88 6.91
N ALA A 68 2.16 -6.53 6.24
CA ALA A 68 3.36 -7.09 6.85
C ALA A 68 4.53 -6.08 6.93
N ALA A 69 4.35 -4.87 6.41
CA ALA A 69 5.39 -3.85 6.37
C ALA A 69 5.53 -3.14 7.72
N THR A 70 6.78 -2.91 8.13
CA THR A 70 7.13 -2.05 9.27
C THR A 70 7.72 -0.72 8.82
N LYS A 71 8.11 -0.61 7.55
CA LYS A 71 8.60 0.62 6.91
C LYS A 71 7.93 0.79 5.55
N LEU A 72 7.74 2.06 5.15
CA LEU A 72 7.36 2.41 3.78
C LEU A 72 8.53 3.09 3.08
N SER A 73 8.76 2.75 1.82
CA SER A 73 9.60 3.53 0.92
C SER A 73 8.80 3.96 -0.30
N PHE A 74 9.15 5.12 -0.84
CA PHE A 74 8.41 5.74 -1.94
C PHE A 74 9.36 5.94 -3.12
N ALA A 75 8.90 5.59 -4.31
CA ALA A 75 9.59 5.86 -5.55
C ALA A 75 8.66 6.58 -6.52
N LEU A 76 9.21 7.51 -7.28
CA LEU A 76 8.48 8.24 -8.32
C LEU A 76 9.07 7.89 -9.68
N ALA A 77 8.20 7.69 -10.66
CA ALA A 77 8.57 7.50 -12.06
C ALA A 77 7.69 8.39 -12.94
N SER A 78 8.27 8.96 -14.00
CA SER A 78 7.55 9.81 -14.95
C SER A 78 7.95 9.44 -16.38
N SER A 79 7.03 9.60 -17.33
CA SER A 79 7.37 9.60 -18.76
C SER A 79 8.26 10.79 -19.14
N ASP A 80 8.21 11.88 -18.38
CA ASP A 80 9.06 13.05 -18.55
C ASP A 80 10.32 12.92 -17.69
N ASN A 81 11.25 12.12 -18.22
CA ASN A 81 12.56 11.84 -17.63
C ASN A 81 13.67 11.96 -18.69
N ASP A 82 14.89 12.09 -18.19
CA ASP A 82 16.12 11.98 -18.97
C ASP A 82 16.94 10.78 -18.46
N PRO A 83 17.47 9.91 -19.34
CA PRO A 83 18.25 8.75 -18.93
C PRO A 83 19.53 9.05 -18.15
N GLN A 84 20.10 10.25 -18.29
CA GLN A 84 21.34 10.67 -17.63
C GLN A 84 21.09 11.49 -16.36
N PHE A 85 20.04 12.32 -16.37
CA PHE A 85 19.81 13.30 -15.29
C PHE A 85 18.62 12.96 -14.37
N GLY A 86 17.83 11.94 -14.72
CA GLY A 86 16.68 11.51 -13.94
C GLY A 86 15.40 12.24 -14.31
N LEU A 87 14.49 12.43 -13.36
CA LEU A 87 13.17 13.01 -13.62
C LEU A 87 13.28 14.50 -13.96
N ASN A 88 12.64 14.92 -15.06
CA ASN A 88 12.41 16.35 -15.34
C ASN A 88 11.18 16.84 -14.56
N THR A 89 10.16 15.98 -14.43
CA THR A 89 9.02 16.22 -13.53
C THR A 89 9.52 16.33 -12.09
N PRO A 90 9.14 17.38 -11.32
CA PRO A 90 9.58 17.51 -9.93
C PRO A 90 9.20 16.27 -9.11
N PRO A 91 10.16 15.61 -8.43
CA PRO A 91 9.92 14.36 -7.71
C PRO A 91 9.33 14.62 -6.31
N TYR A 92 8.24 15.37 -6.25
CA TYR A 92 7.53 15.70 -5.01
C TYR A 92 6.08 15.24 -5.08
N PHE A 93 5.58 14.75 -3.95
CA PHE A 93 4.18 14.44 -3.72
C PHE A 93 3.82 14.80 -2.28
N ALA A 94 2.53 14.88 -1.97
CA ALA A 94 2.04 15.08 -0.62
C ALA A 94 1.34 13.80 -0.13
N LEU A 95 1.47 13.53 1.16
CA LEU A 95 0.73 12.48 1.86
C LEU A 95 0.19 13.06 3.17
N ASP A 96 -0.98 12.58 3.58
CA ASP A 96 -1.59 12.94 4.86
C ASP A 96 -2.43 11.75 5.36
N ASN A 97 -2.77 11.76 6.65
CA ASN A 97 -3.64 10.79 7.30
C ASN A 97 -3.22 9.33 7.06
N LEU A 98 -1.98 8.98 7.43
CA LEU A 98 -1.56 7.57 7.44
C LEU A 98 -2.35 6.80 8.51
N ILE A 99 -3.28 5.95 8.06
CA ILE A 99 -4.16 5.16 8.93
C ILE A 99 -3.50 3.82 9.24
N LEU A 100 -3.26 3.57 10.53
CA LEU A 100 -2.74 2.30 11.03
C LEU A 100 -3.86 1.49 11.68
N HIS A 101 -4.11 0.29 11.17
CA HIS A 101 -5.00 -0.67 11.82
C HIS A 101 -4.22 -1.42 12.90
N LYS A 102 -4.53 -1.17 14.16
CA LYS A 102 -4.02 -1.98 15.26
C LYS A 102 -4.76 -3.33 15.24
N SER A 103 -4.06 -4.41 14.92
CA SER A 103 -4.54 -5.74 15.26
C SER A 103 -4.60 -5.82 16.79
N VAL A 104 -5.81 -5.93 17.34
CA VAL A 104 -5.97 -6.26 18.77
C VAL A 104 -5.58 -7.73 18.88
N PRO A 105 -4.52 -8.09 19.63
CA PRO A 105 -4.25 -9.49 19.90
C PRO A 105 -5.42 -9.99 20.74
N GLU A 106 -6.26 -10.83 20.15
CA GLU A 106 -7.24 -11.59 20.90
C GLU A 106 -6.47 -12.34 22.00
N SER A 107 -6.74 -11.96 23.25
CA SER A 107 -5.97 -12.47 24.38
C SER A 107 -6.10 -13.98 24.43
N ALA A 108 -4.95 -14.65 24.54
CA ALA A 108 -4.69 -16.00 25.04
C ALA A 108 -5.80 -16.65 25.91
N SER A 109 -6.96 -17.00 25.33
CA SER A 109 -8.14 -17.48 26.05
C SER A 109 -8.63 -18.85 25.58
N ASN A 110 -7.77 -19.64 24.92
CA ASN A 110 -8.06 -21.05 24.64
C ASN A 110 -7.19 -22.06 25.42
N LEU A 111 -6.39 -21.61 26.40
CA LEU A 111 -5.60 -22.52 27.26
C LEU A 111 -6.32 -22.95 28.55
N GLY A 112 -7.65 -22.81 28.63
CA GLY A 112 -8.42 -22.97 29.87
C GLY A 112 -9.46 -24.10 29.93
N LEU A 113 -9.52 -25.05 28.98
CA LEU A 113 -10.48 -26.15 29.07
C LEU A 113 -9.89 -27.53 28.79
N LEU A 114 -8.86 -27.90 29.53
CA LEU A 114 -8.46 -29.30 29.69
C LEU A 114 -7.95 -29.54 31.12
N VAL A 115 -8.85 -29.90 32.07
CA VAL A 115 -8.56 -30.91 33.11
C VAL A 115 -9.86 -31.63 33.55
N PHE A 116 -9.95 -32.90 33.12
CA PHE A 116 -10.41 -34.13 33.78
C PHE A 116 -11.24 -34.07 35.09
N GLY A 117 -12.33 -34.86 35.12
CA GLY A 117 -13.08 -35.17 36.34
C GLY A 117 -14.08 -36.34 36.24
N ALA A 118 -13.55 -37.55 36.05
CA ALA A 118 -14.05 -38.88 36.48
C ALA A 118 -15.54 -39.28 36.36
N VAL A 119 -15.76 -40.37 35.63
CA VAL A 119 -16.92 -41.27 35.70
C VAL A 119 -17.09 -41.80 37.13
N GLY A 120 -18.21 -41.48 37.78
CA GLY A 120 -18.61 -42.06 39.06
C GLY A 120 -19.69 -43.12 38.86
N VAL A 121 -19.28 -44.40 38.82
CA VAL A 121 -20.16 -45.54 39.13
C VAL A 121 -20.25 -45.63 40.65
N GLY A 122 -21.46 -45.57 41.21
CA GLY A 122 -21.65 -45.75 42.66
C GLY A 122 -23.07 -45.52 43.15
N SER A 123 -23.99 -46.44 42.84
CA SER A 123 -25.21 -46.57 43.65
C SER A 123 -24.85 -47.41 44.89
N MET A 124 -24.75 -46.74 46.05
CA MET A 124 -24.74 -47.37 47.36
C MET A 124 -26.17 -47.41 47.90
N LEU A 125 -26.70 -48.58 48.26
CA LEU A 125 -27.77 -48.74 49.25
C LEU A 125 -27.59 -50.02 50.08
N LYS A 126 -26.85 -49.80 51.18
CA LYS A 126 -26.92 -50.36 52.55
C LYS A 126 -27.31 -51.83 52.81
N HIS A 127 -26.38 -52.49 53.51
CA HIS A 127 -26.59 -53.62 54.41
C HIS A 127 -27.62 -53.33 55.53
N LYS A 128 -28.61 -54.22 55.67
CA LYS A 128 -28.77 -55.10 56.84
C LYS A 128 -29.47 -56.39 56.40
#